data_AF-A0A5C9CKM2-F1
#
_entry.id   AF-A0A5C9CKM2-F1
#
_cell.length_a   1.000
_cell.length_b   1.000
_cell.length_c   1.000
_cell.angle_alpha   90.00
_cell.angle_beta   90.00
_cell.angle_gamma   90.00
#
_symmetry.space_group_name_H-M   'P 1'
#
loop_
_entity.id
_entity.type
_entity.pdbx_description
1 polymer ?
#
loop_
_entity_poly.entity_id
_entity_poly.type
_entity_poly.pdbx_seq_one_letter_code
_entity_poly.pdbx_strand_id
1 'polypeptide(L)'
;MLASWTSLLAIAALTVVAVVTLLGVAIRQRQMQLWLPSYLWPTPEETSARRETAQRVRSALSSDRSEASAEPVDVFLAICDHFEPRCYGASHETAIARVDRWCAEYPKLFGRFRGSSGRPPQHSFFFPQDEYHPDYLDRLAELCADGWGDVDIHLHHDNDTADSLREKLEAFRDTLFHRHGLLRRDPITGQIVYGFIHGNWALCNCRPDGRWCGVDQELTVLRETGCYADFTLPSAPTDTQTRTINSIYYASDIPGQRKSHDAGQRARVGVVPPSEHLLMIQGPLELDWSRRKLGLIPRIENADIHAGFAPTWRRMQLWLQSGVQVLGQPNWLFVKLHTHGSKDGNIDTLLGEPTIRFHEDLARVAAEHPNFRFHYVTAWEMAQLVHAAERKADWQSVLCPAESRWPMAESR
;
A
#
# COMPACT_ATOMS: atom_id res chain seq x y z
N MET A 1 3.58 58.00 21.25
CA MET A 1 2.53 57.10 20.74
C MET A 1 2.84 56.53 19.35
N LEU A 2 3.27 57.30 18.33
CA LEU A 2 3.59 56.73 17.00
C LEU A 2 4.73 55.69 17.00
N ALA A 3 5.79 55.91 17.79
CA ALA A 3 6.95 54.99 17.90
C ALA A 3 6.61 53.61 18.55
N SER A 4 5.52 53.52 19.32
CA SER A 4 5.08 52.24 19.92
C SER A 4 4.30 51.39 18.92
N TRP A 5 3.55 52.02 18.00
CA TRP A 5 2.84 51.32 16.93
C TRP A 5 3.79 50.75 15.87
N THR A 6 4.82 51.51 15.49
CA THR A 6 5.85 51.01 14.56
C THR A 6 6.62 49.84 15.13
N SER A 7 6.94 49.88 16.43
CA SER A 7 7.63 48.78 17.13
C SER A 7 6.75 47.54 17.26
N LEU A 8 5.46 47.70 17.58
CA LEU A 8 4.50 46.59 17.63
C LEU A 8 4.29 45.95 16.25
N LEU A 9 4.17 46.76 15.20
CA LEU A 9 4.08 46.28 13.82
C LEU A 9 5.35 45.54 13.39
N ALA A 10 6.53 46.05 13.76
CA ALA A 10 7.79 45.37 13.50
C ALA A 10 7.90 44.03 14.22
N ILE A 11 7.52 43.96 15.50
CA ILE A 11 7.50 42.70 16.27
C ILE A 11 6.50 41.71 15.67
N ALA A 12 5.30 42.17 15.30
CA ALA A 12 4.29 41.33 14.67
C ALA A 12 4.81 40.79 13.31
N ALA A 13 5.41 41.64 12.48
CA ALA A 13 6.02 41.23 11.22
C ALA A 13 7.14 40.21 11.42
N LEU A 14 8.06 40.44 12.36
CA LEU A 14 9.13 39.50 12.70
C LEU A 14 8.58 38.17 13.21
N THR A 15 7.52 38.20 14.01
CA THR A 15 6.86 37.00 14.51
C THR A 15 6.24 36.20 13.37
N VAL A 16 5.54 36.86 12.44
CA VAL A 16 4.98 36.21 11.25
C VAL A 16 6.09 35.57 10.41
N VAL A 17 7.20 36.29 10.16
CA VAL A 17 8.35 35.76 9.41
C VAL A 17 8.94 34.55 10.12
N ALA A 18 9.11 34.58 11.45
CA ALA A 18 9.61 33.46 12.22
C ALA A 18 8.69 32.23 12.13
N VAL A 19 7.37 32.43 12.27
CA VAL A 19 6.37 31.36 12.16
C VAL A 19 6.37 30.74 10.75
N VAL A 20 6.38 31.56 9.70
CA VAL A 20 6.43 31.10 8.31
C VAL A 20 7.72 30.32 8.04
N THR A 21 8.85 30.80 8.55
CA THR A 21 10.15 30.13 8.42
C THR A 21 10.16 28.78 9.12
N LEU A 22 9.69 28.72 10.37
CA LEU A 22 9.59 27.46 11.14
C LEU A 22 8.66 26.46 10.46
N LEU A 23 7.52 26.91 9.93
CA LEU A 23 6.60 26.07 9.18
C LEU A 23 7.26 25.54 7.89
N GLY A 24 7.96 26.40 7.15
CA GLY A 24 8.70 26.02 5.94
C GLY A 24 9.81 24.99 6.22
N VAL A 25 10.52 25.13 7.35
CA VAL A 25 11.51 24.15 7.81
C VAL A 25 10.83 22.82 8.18
N ALA A 26 9.72 22.86 8.91
CA ALA A 26 8.98 21.65 9.30
C ALA A 26 8.44 20.87 8.08
N ILE A 27 7.91 21.59 7.08
CA ILE A 27 7.46 21.02 5.81
C ILE A 27 8.64 20.34 5.09
N ARG A 28 9.79 21.02 4.97
CA ARG A 28 10.98 20.48 4.30
C ARG A 28 11.62 19.29 5.02
N GLN A 29 11.71 19.34 6.35
CA GLN A 29 12.24 18.24 7.16
C GLN A 29 11.42 16.96 7.07
N ARG A 30 10.16 17.06 6.65
CA ARG A 30 9.23 15.93 6.45
C ARG A 30 8.91 15.68 4.99
N GLN A 31 9.64 16.35 4.09
CA GLN A 31 9.47 16.24 2.63
C GLN A 31 8.03 16.50 2.16
N MET A 32 7.26 17.27 2.94
CA MET A 32 5.86 17.53 2.66
C MET A 32 5.68 18.44 1.45
N GLN A 33 6.69 19.26 1.09
CA GLN A 33 6.65 20.08 -0.12
C GLN A 33 6.50 19.26 -1.40
N LEU A 34 6.84 17.96 -1.38
CA LEU A 34 6.71 17.07 -2.53
C LEU A 34 5.24 16.77 -2.85
N TRP A 35 4.38 16.64 -1.83
CA TRP A 35 3.02 16.10 -2.00
C TRP A 35 1.90 16.97 -1.43
N LEU A 36 2.21 17.88 -0.51
CA LEU A 36 1.23 18.78 0.11
C LEU A 36 0.49 19.65 -0.92
N PRO A 37 1.10 20.10 -2.04
CA PRO A 37 0.35 20.77 -3.10
C PRO A 37 -0.77 19.89 -3.69
N SER A 38 -0.50 18.62 -3.97
CA SER A 38 -1.50 17.64 -4.45
C SER A 38 -2.59 17.34 -3.42
N TYR A 39 -2.25 17.43 -2.13
CA TYR A 39 -3.18 17.25 -1.02
C TYR A 39 -4.12 18.45 -0.88
N LEU A 40 -3.57 19.68 -0.88
CA LEU A 40 -4.32 20.91 -0.63
C LEU A 40 -5.07 21.44 -1.87
N TRP A 41 -4.49 21.24 -3.05
CA TRP A 41 -5.02 21.70 -4.33
C TRP A 41 -5.05 20.56 -5.35
N PRO A 42 -5.83 19.49 -5.09
CA PRO A 42 -6.06 18.46 -6.09
C PRO A 42 -6.73 19.06 -7.33
N THR A 43 -6.59 18.38 -8.46
CA THR A 43 -7.25 18.77 -9.71
C THR A 43 -8.79 18.77 -9.55
N PRO A 44 -9.54 19.46 -10.42
CA PRO A 44 -11.01 19.43 -10.38
C PRO A 44 -11.60 18.02 -10.47
N GLU A 45 -10.98 17.16 -11.30
CA GLU A 45 -11.39 15.76 -11.43
C GLU A 45 -11.17 14.98 -10.12
N GLU A 46 -9.98 15.07 -9.54
CA GLU A 46 -9.68 14.43 -8.24
C GLU A 46 -10.58 14.95 -7.13
N THR A 47 -10.86 16.26 -7.13
CA THR A 47 -11.78 16.89 -6.18
C THR A 47 -13.19 16.31 -6.31
N SER A 48 -13.71 16.19 -7.54
CA SER A 48 -15.03 15.62 -7.80
C SER A 48 -15.09 14.16 -7.38
N ALA A 49 -14.09 13.38 -7.79
CA ALA A 49 -14.00 11.96 -7.49
C ALA A 49 -13.93 11.71 -5.98
N ARG A 50 -13.07 12.43 -5.24
CA ARG A 50 -12.97 12.32 -3.77
C ARG A 50 -14.26 12.74 -3.06
N ARG A 51 -14.94 13.78 -3.54
CA ARG A 51 -16.23 14.21 -2.96
C ARG A 51 -17.31 13.15 -3.13
N GLU A 52 -17.38 12.54 -4.31
CA GLU A 52 -18.33 11.44 -4.57
C GLU A 52 -18.05 10.25 -3.66
N THR A 53 -16.79 9.81 -3.58
CA THR A 53 -16.38 8.71 -2.68
C THR A 53 -16.71 9.03 -1.23
N ALA A 54 -16.36 10.24 -0.76
CA ALA A 54 -16.64 10.64 0.61
C ALA A 54 -18.14 10.68 0.91
N GLN A 55 -18.97 11.10 -0.05
CA GLN A 55 -20.43 11.03 0.08
C GLN A 55 -20.92 9.59 0.18
N ARG A 56 -20.43 8.69 -0.67
CA ARG A 56 -20.79 7.26 -0.63
C ARG A 56 -20.35 6.59 0.67
N VAL A 57 -19.14 6.85 1.15
CA VAL A 57 -18.64 6.34 2.43
C VAL A 57 -19.48 6.86 3.60
N ARG A 58 -19.79 8.16 3.64
CA ARG A 58 -20.66 8.74 4.68
C ARG A 58 -22.04 8.09 4.68
N SER A 59 -22.61 7.92 3.49
CA SER A 59 -23.90 7.27 3.30
C SER A 59 -23.88 5.80 3.74
N ALA A 60 -22.84 5.04 3.37
CA ALA A 60 -22.67 3.65 3.76
C ALA A 60 -22.47 3.47 5.27
N LEU A 61 -21.86 4.45 5.94
CA LEU A 61 -21.65 4.49 7.39
C LEU A 61 -22.73 5.29 8.14
N SER A 62 -23.82 5.70 7.47
CA SER A 62 -24.93 6.37 8.15
C SER A 62 -25.82 5.35 8.86
N SER A 63 -26.31 5.70 10.04
CA SER A 63 -27.37 4.94 10.72
C SER A 63 -28.76 5.28 10.18
N ASP A 64 -28.89 6.38 9.43
CA ASP A 64 -30.15 6.79 8.82
C ASP A 64 -30.37 6.05 7.48
N ARG A 65 -31.38 5.18 7.46
CA ARG A 65 -31.73 4.39 6.28
C ARG A 65 -32.21 5.26 5.12
N SER A 66 -32.65 6.49 5.35
CA SER A 66 -33.05 7.43 4.30
C SER A 66 -31.85 8.03 3.56
N GLU A 67 -30.66 8.02 4.18
CA GLU A 67 -29.41 8.49 3.58
C GLU A 67 -28.61 7.36 2.93
N ALA A 68 -29.02 6.10 3.11
CA ALA A 68 -28.31 4.94 2.59
C ALA A 68 -28.39 4.89 1.05
N SER A 69 -27.21 4.92 0.42
CA SER A 69 -27.03 4.66 -1.01
C SER A 69 -27.61 3.28 -1.36
N ALA A 70 -28.24 3.16 -2.52
CA ALA A 70 -28.70 1.88 -3.03
C ALA A 70 -27.53 0.91 -3.31
N GLU A 71 -26.35 1.45 -3.62
CA GLU A 71 -25.13 0.67 -3.87
C GLU A 71 -24.24 0.62 -2.62
N PRO A 72 -23.83 -0.59 -2.17
CA PRO A 72 -22.81 -0.75 -1.13
C PRO A 72 -21.46 -0.17 -1.55
N VAL A 73 -20.68 0.23 -0.54
CA VAL A 73 -19.27 0.55 -0.65
C VAL A 73 -18.44 -0.69 -0.35
N ASP A 74 -17.56 -1.07 -1.26
CA ASP A 74 -16.57 -2.13 -1.10
C ASP A 74 -15.20 -1.54 -0.78
N VAL A 75 -14.59 -2.02 0.29
CA VAL A 75 -13.25 -1.62 0.71
C VAL A 75 -12.32 -2.81 0.62
N PHE A 76 -11.31 -2.73 -0.24
CA PHE A 76 -10.30 -3.76 -0.40
C PHE A 76 -9.08 -3.40 0.45
N LEU A 77 -8.82 -4.20 1.48
CA LEU A 77 -7.79 -3.96 2.48
C LEU A 77 -6.64 -4.95 2.26
N ALA A 78 -5.47 -4.44 1.86
CA ALA A 78 -4.24 -5.21 1.73
C ALA A 78 -3.16 -4.68 2.67
N ILE A 79 -2.36 -5.59 3.23
CA ILE A 79 -1.11 -5.27 3.92
C ILE A 79 0.04 -5.74 3.04
N CYS A 80 0.85 -4.80 2.57
CA CYS A 80 2.05 -5.05 1.78
C CYS A 80 3.28 -4.86 2.67
N ASP A 81 3.83 -5.96 3.17
CA ASP A 81 4.88 -5.98 4.17
C ASP A 81 6.27 -6.01 3.55
N HIS A 82 7.12 -5.06 3.91
CA HIS A 82 8.57 -5.15 3.73
C HIS A 82 9.13 -6.20 4.70
N PHE A 83 8.94 -7.48 4.34
CA PHE A 83 9.14 -8.59 5.25
C PHE A 83 10.62 -8.97 5.35
N GLU A 84 11.36 -8.26 6.20
CA GLU A 84 12.81 -8.41 6.42
C GLU A 84 13.11 -9.17 7.72
N PRO A 85 13.07 -10.52 7.75
CA PRO A 85 13.34 -11.27 8.98
C PRO A 85 14.76 -11.08 9.51
N ARG A 86 15.73 -10.70 8.66
CA ARG A 86 17.11 -10.40 9.06
C ARG A 86 17.37 -8.91 9.33
N CYS A 87 16.32 -8.09 9.43
CA CYS A 87 16.44 -6.65 9.69
C CYS A 87 17.40 -6.35 10.87
N TYR A 88 18.17 -5.26 10.74
CA TYR A 88 19.21 -4.87 11.70
C TYR A 88 20.36 -5.86 11.87
N GLY A 89 20.60 -6.74 10.88
CA GLY A 89 21.68 -7.72 10.91
C GLY A 89 21.39 -8.89 11.84
N ALA A 90 20.12 -9.23 12.04
CA ALA A 90 19.72 -10.35 12.88
C ALA A 90 20.33 -11.68 12.40
N SER A 91 20.61 -12.57 13.35
CA SER A 91 21.13 -13.90 13.06
C SER A 91 20.09 -14.73 12.31
N HIS A 92 20.55 -15.80 11.66
CA HIS A 92 19.65 -16.75 11.01
C HIS A 92 18.63 -17.35 11.99
N GLU A 93 19.07 -17.70 13.22
CA GLU A 93 18.19 -18.22 14.27
C GLU A 93 17.09 -17.22 14.66
N THR A 94 17.44 -15.94 14.85
CA THR A 94 16.46 -14.89 15.16
C THR A 94 15.48 -14.69 14.00
N ALA A 95 15.97 -14.70 12.77
CA ALA A 95 15.13 -14.60 11.57
C ALA A 95 14.16 -15.78 11.46
N ILE A 96 14.63 -17.03 11.68
CA ILE A 96 13.75 -18.21 11.75
C ILE A 96 12.70 -18.04 12.84
N ALA A 97 13.07 -17.64 14.05
CA ALA A 97 12.13 -17.47 15.15
C ALA A 97 11.04 -16.42 14.84
N ARG A 98 11.38 -15.35 14.11
CA ARG A 98 10.41 -14.35 13.63
C ARG A 98 9.44 -14.96 12.61
N VAL A 99 9.94 -15.71 11.62
CA VAL A 99 9.11 -16.37 10.61
C VAL A 99 8.20 -17.44 11.25
N ASP A 100 8.75 -18.28 12.13
CA ASP A 100 8.00 -19.30 12.87
C ASP A 100 6.87 -18.69 13.69
N ARG A 101 7.14 -17.54 14.34
CA ARG A 101 6.10 -16.82 15.08
C ARG A 101 4.97 -16.36 14.17
N TRP A 102 5.29 -15.79 13.01
CA TRP A 102 4.27 -15.42 12.02
C TRP A 102 3.44 -16.63 11.59
N CYS A 103 4.09 -17.74 11.23
CA CYS A 103 3.42 -18.95 10.79
C CYS A 103 2.52 -19.57 11.87
N ALA A 104 2.93 -19.52 13.13
CA ALA A 104 2.18 -20.09 14.24
C ALA A 104 1.06 -19.17 14.77
N GLU A 105 1.35 -17.88 14.95
CA GLU A 105 0.44 -16.96 15.63
C GLU A 105 -0.58 -16.33 14.68
N TYR A 106 -0.21 -16.02 13.43
CA TYR A 106 -1.11 -15.31 12.52
C TYR A 106 -2.41 -16.09 12.26
N PRO A 107 -2.38 -17.38 11.86
CA PRO A 107 -3.60 -18.19 11.72
C PRO A 107 -4.43 -18.27 13.00
N LYS A 108 -3.76 -18.48 14.14
CA LYS A 108 -4.38 -18.66 15.45
C LYS A 108 -5.12 -17.41 15.92
N LEU A 109 -4.52 -16.24 15.75
CA LEU A 109 -5.07 -14.97 16.22
C LEU A 109 -6.16 -14.46 15.29
N PHE A 110 -5.96 -14.58 13.98
CA PHE A 110 -6.81 -13.91 12.99
C PHE A 110 -7.82 -14.81 12.31
N GLY A 111 -7.72 -16.13 12.48
CA GLY A 111 -8.64 -17.11 11.90
C GLY A 111 -10.08 -17.05 12.38
N ARG A 112 -10.38 -16.24 13.40
CA ARG A 112 -11.74 -15.95 13.86
C ARG A 112 -12.43 -14.79 13.14
N PHE A 113 -11.69 -13.97 12.39
CA PHE A 113 -12.25 -12.81 11.69
C PHE A 113 -12.62 -13.15 10.26
N ARG A 114 -13.64 -12.48 9.72
CA ARG A 114 -14.11 -12.65 8.34
C ARG A 114 -14.45 -11.31 7.72
N GLY A 115 -13.98 -11.08 6.50
CA GLY A 115 -14.47 -9.99 5.65
C GLY A 115 -15.77 -10.35 4.94
N SER A 116 -16.28 -9.42 4.14
CA SER A 116 -17.50 -9.57 3.35
C SER A 116 -17.39 -10.65 2.26
N SER A 117 -16.18 -11.02 1.84
CA SER A 117 -15.90 -12.18 0.97
C SER A 117 -15.81 -13.52 1.72
N GLY A 118 -15.95 -13.53 3.06
CA GLY A 118 -15.86 -14.75 3.87
C GLY A 118 -14.43 -15.25 4.12
N ARG A 119 -13.41 -14.44 3.82
CA ARG A 119 -11.99 -14.77 4.06
C ARG A 119 -11.44 -14.15 5.34
N PRO A 120 -10.43 -14.77 6.00
CA PRO A 120 -9.71 -14.15 7.10
C PRO A 120 -8.78 -13.03 6.61
N PRO A 121 -8.20 -12.22 7.53
CA PRO A 121 -7.12 -11.31 7.20
C PRO A 121 -6.05 -11.98 6.33
N GLN A 122 -5.65 -11.28 5.27
CA GLN A 122 -4.62 -11.73 4.33
C GLN A 122 -3.39 -10.84 4.51
N HIS A 123 -2.21 -11.42 4.34
CA HIS A 123 -0.93 -10.70 4.46
C HIS A 123 -0.07 -10.94 3.22
N SER A 124 0.43 -9.87 2.59
CA SER A 124 1.35 -10.00 1.45
C SER A 124 2.77 -9.75 1.92
N PHE A 125 3.56 -10.81 1.96
CA PHE A 125 4.96 -10.82 2.36
C PHE A 125 5.82 -10.46 1.14
N PHE A 126 6.22 -9.21 1.01
CA PHE A 126 7.20 -8.84 -0.02
C PHE A 126 8.58 -9.20 0.52
N PHE A 127 9.13 -10.31 0.05
CA PHE A 127 10.34 -10.91 0.59
C PHE A 127 11.60 -10.32 -0.05
N PRO A 128 12.57 -9.83 0.73
CA PRO A 128 13.80 -9.22 0.20
C PRO A 128 14.69 -10.28 -0.44
N GLN A 129 14.99 -10.09 -1.73
CA GLN A 129 15.88 -10.98 -2.50
C GLN A 129 17.25 -11.15 -1.83
N ASP A 130 17.78 -10.11 -1.20
CA ASP A 130 19.08 -10.09 -0.54
C ASP A 130 19.11 -10.79 0.83
N GLU A 131 17.95 -11.09 1.44
CA GLU A 131 17.86 -11.92 2.64
C GLU A 131 17.41 -13.37 2.35
N TYR A 132 17.34 -13.76 1.07
CA TYR A 132 16.89 -15.09 0.67
C TYR A 132 17.60 -16.21 1.44
N HIS A 133 16.79 -17.07 2.05
CA HIS A 133 17.20 -18.36 2.57
C HIS A 133 16.01 -19.32 2.42
N PRO A 134 16.22 -20.57 1.96
CA PRO A 134 15.13 -21.50 1.70
C PRO A 134 14.25 -21.73 2.93
N ASP A 135 14.85 -21.91 4.11
CA ASP A 135 14.13 -22.16 5.36
C ASP A 135 13.08 -21.10 5.71
N TYR A 136 13.29 -19.83 5.32
CA TYR A 136 12.29 -18.77 5.56
C TYR A 136 11.12 -18.90 4.59
N LEU A 137 11.41 -19.08 3.30
CA LEU A 137 10.39 -19.12 2.26
C LEU A 137 9.62 -20.43 2.22
N ASP A 138 10.22 -21.56 2.60
CA ASP A 138 9.51 -22.83 2.71
C ASP A 138 8.39 -22.73 3.77
N ARG A 139 8.66 -22.07 4.91
CA ARG A 139 7.65 -21.80 5.95
C ARG A 139 6.56 -20.84 5.47
N LEU A 140 6.94 -19.74 4.81
CA LEU A 140 5.96 -18.80 4.25
C LEU A 140 5.13 -19.45 3.14
N ALA A 141 5.70 -20.36 2.35
CA ALA A 141 4.98 -21.10 1.32
C ALA A 141 3.90 -22.00 1.92
N GLU A 142 4.20 -22.71 3.01
CA GLU A 142 3.18 -23.48 3.76
C GLU A 142 2.07 -22.56 4.28
N LEU A 143 2.43 -21.44 4.93
CA LEU A 143 1.46 -20.45 5.43
C LEU A 143 0.56 -19.89 4.33
N CYS A 144 1.13 -19.58 3.15
CA CYS A 144 0.37 -19.05 2.02
C CYS A 144 -0.50 -20.13 1.36
N ALA A 145 -0.01 -21.37 1.24
CA ALA A 145 -0.79 -22.49 0.74
C ALA A 145 -2.03 -22.78 1.62
N ASP A 146 -1.92 -22.54 2.93
CA ASP A 146 -3.04 -22.62 3.88
C ASP A 146 -4.00 -21.43 3.82
N GLY A 147 -3.78 -20.46 2.91
CA GLY A 147 -4.71 -19.37 2.62
C GLY A 147 -4.58 -18.13 3.51
N TRP A 148 -3.43 -17.94 4.16
CA TRP A 148 -3.20 -16.81 5.07
C TRP A 148 -2.52 -15.60 4.45
N GLY A 149 -2.16 -15.68 3.17
CA GLY A 149 -1.42 -14.61 2.54
C GLY A 149 -0.81 -15.01 1.22
N ASP A 150 0.19 -14.24 0.84
CA ASP A 150 0.90 -14.37 -0.43
C ASP A 150 2.33 -13.86 -0.32
N VAL A 151 3.20 -14.29 -1.23
CA VAL A 151 4.59 -13.80 -1.32
C VAL A 151 4.79 -13.06 -2.63
N ASP A 152 5.46 -11.91 -2.55
CA ASP A 152 5.86 -11.09 -3.70
C ASP A 152 7.30 -10.59 -3.51
N ILE A 153 7.83 -9.82 -4.49
CA ILE A 153 9.25 -9.46 -4.52
C ILE A 153 9.49 -8.11 -3.89
N HIS A 154 10.39 -8.11 -2.92
CA HIS A 154 11.04 -6.92 -2.37
C HIS A 154 12.53 -6.94 -2.76
N LEU A 155 13.07 -5.80 -3.16
CA LEU A 155 14.48 -5.70 -3.53
C LEU A 155 15.15 -4.45 -2.95
N HIS A 156 16.24 -4.66 -2.21
CA HIS A 156 17.24 -3.64 -1.96
C HIS A 156 18.30 -3.68 -3.06
N HIS A 157 18.56 -2.54 -3.67
CA HIS A 157 19.67 -2.40 -4.61
C HIS A 157 20.27 -0.99 -4.58
N ASP A 158 21.48 -0.85 -5.09
CA ASP A 158 22.24 0.41 -5.10
C ASP A 158 23.32 0.36 -6.19
N ASN A 159 23.38 1.42 -7.02
CA ASN A 159 24.25 1.52 -8.20
C ASN A 159 24.11 0.35 -9.19
N ASP A 160 22.90 -0.19 -9.33
CA ASP A 160 22.60 -1.20 -10.34
C ASP A 160 22.51 -0.60 -11.75
N THR A 161 22.58 -1.49 -12.74
CA THR A 161 22.24 -1.22 -14.14
C THR A 161 20.92 -1.91 -14.47
N ALA A 162 20.29 -1.57 -15.60
CA ALA A 162 19.08 -2.27 -16.03
C ALA A 162 19.29 -3.78 -16.23
N ASP A 163 20.46 -4.18 -16.72
CA ASP A 163 20.81 -5.59 -16.92
C ASP A 163 21.01 -6.31 -15.58
N SER A 164 21.79 -5.74 -14.65
CA SER A 164 22.00 -6.37 -13.33
C SER A 164 20.72 -6.41 -12.49
N LEU A 165 19.85 -5.40 -12.61
CA LEU A 165 18.53 -5.41 -11.99
C LEU A 165 17.65 -6.54 -12.59
N ARG A 166 17.62 -6.67 -13.92
CA ARG A 166 16.87 -7.73 -14.61
C ARG A 166 17.29 -9.11 -14.14
N GLU A 167 18.60 -9.37 -14.12
CA GLU A 167 19.14 -10.67 -13.69
C GLU A 167 18.71 -11.02 -12.26
N LYS A 168 18.75 -10.05 -11.33
CA LYS A 168 18.30 -10.27 -9.94
C LYS A 168 16.81 -10.59 -9.85
N LEU A 169 15.98 -9.83 -10.58
CA LEU A 169 14.53 -10.01 -10.57
C LEU A 169 14.13 -11.36 -11.18
N GLU A 170 14.68 -11.70 -12.35
CA GLU A 170 14.39 -12.97 -13.03
C GLU A 170 14.86 -14.17 -12.19
N ALA A 171 16.08 -14.13 -11.66
CA ALA A 171 16.61 -15.20 -10.83
C ALA A 171 15.78 -15.43 -9.57
N PHE A 172 15.37 -14.36 -8.89
CA PHE A 172 14.59 -14.47 -7.66
C PHE A 172 13.13 -14.87 -7.93
N ARG A 173 12.48 -14.28 -8.95
CA ARG A 173 11.15 -14.70 -9.44
C ARG A 173 11.13 -16.20 -9.74
N ASP A 174 12.11 -16.68 -10.50
CA ASP A 174 12.19 -18.08 -10.90
C ASP A 174 12.47 -18.99 -9.71
N THR A 175 13.27 -18.53 -8.74
CA THR A 175 13.48 -19.25 -7.47
C THR A 175 12.19 -19.37 -6.67
N LEU A 176 11.45 -18.26 -6.47
CA LEU A 176 10.17 -18.27 -5.75
C LEU A 176 9.19 -19.24 -6.42
N PHE A 177 9.06 -19.18 -7.74
CA PHE A 177 8.11 -20.03 -8.46
C PHE A 177 8.53 -21.49 -8.53
N HIS A 178 9.73 -21.79 -9.04
CA HIS A 178 10.12 -23.17 -9.33
C HIS A 178 10.54 -23.97 -8.09
N ARG A 179 11.15 -23.32 -7.09
CA ARG A 179 11.61 -24.01 -5.88
C ARG A 179 10.52 -24.08 -4.81
N HIS A 180 9.86 -22.96 -4.56
CA HIS A 180 8.95 -22.83 -3.42
C HIS A 180 7.48 -23.02 -3.79
N GLY A 181 7.15 -23.06 -5.09
CA GLY A 181 5.74 -23.09 -5.53
C GLY A 181 4.99 -21.79 -5.20
N LEU A 182 5.72 -20.71 -4.92
CA LEU A 182 5.19 -19.37 -4.70
C LEU A 182 4.93 -18.67 -6.03
N LEU A 183 4.41 -17.44 -6.00
CA LEU A 183 4.02 -16.67 -7.18
C LEU A 183 2.99 -17.43 -8.04
N ARG A 184 2.69 -16.90 -9.23
CA ARG A 184 1.75 -17.51 -10.17
C ARG A 184 2.13 -17.21 -11.61
N ARG A 185 1.43 -17.87 -12.54
CA ARG A 185 1.42 -17.47 -13.94
C ARG A 185 0.24 -16.55 -14.22
N ASP A 186 0.48 -15.51 -14.99
CA ASP A 186 -0.61 -14.73 -15.58
C ASP A 186 -1.42 -15.64 -16.52
N PRO A 187 -2.76 -15.70 -16.39
CA PRO A 187 -3.58 -16.65 -17.15
C PRO A 187 -3.69 -16.30 -18.65
N ILE A 188 -3.33 -15.08 -19.04
CA ILE A 188 -3.40 -14.60 -20.42
C ILE A 188 -2.04 -14.79 -21.11
N THR A 189 -0.97 -14.35 -20.48
CA THR A 189 0.38 -14.35 -21.07
C THR A 189 1.18 -15.62 -20.77
N GLY A 190 0.82 -16.34 -19.70
CA GLY A 190 1.56 -17.50 -19.21
C GLY A 190 2.88 -17.16 -18.52
N GLN A 191 3.27 -15.89 -18.43
CA GLN A 191 4.48 -15.45 -17.73
C GLN A 191 4.34 -15.64 -16.22
N ILE A 192 5.45 -15.93 -15.53
CA ILE A 192 5.49 -15.89 -14.07
C ILE A 192 5.44 -14.41 -13.66
N VAL A 193 4.51 -14.06 -12.78
CA VAL A 193 4.27 -12.67 -12.38
C VAL A 193 4.44 -12.46 -10.88
N TYR A 194 4.83 -11.25 -10.52
CA TYR A 194 5.07 -10.82 -9.15
C TYR A 194 4.70 -9.34 -8.94
N GLY A 195 4.43 -8.95 -7.70
CA GLY A 195 4.26 -7.57 -7.28
C GLY A 195 5.58 -7.06 -6.73
N PHE A 196 5.83 -5.76 -6.86
CA PHE A 196 7.11 -5.19 -6.45
C PHE A 196 7.00 -4.16 -5.33
N ILE A 197 7.96 -4.23 -4.41
CA ILE A 197 8.30 -3.16 -3.49
C ILE A 197 9.79 -2.86 -3.60
N HIS A 198 10.11 -1.59 -3.84
CA HIS A 198 11.48 -1.12 -3.75
C HIS A 198 11.88 -0.92 -2.29
N GLY A 199 12.88 -1.66 -1.80
CA GLY A 199 13.22 -1.71 -0.37
C GLY A 199 13.73 -0.41 0.22
N ASN A 200 14.45 0.38 -0.58
CA ASN A 200 14.90 1.72 -0.22
C ASN A 200 13.90 2.83 -0.61
N TRP A 201 12.70 2.44 -1.07
CA TRP A 201 11.69 3.30 -1.65
C TRP A 201 12.17 4.17 -2.84
N ALA A 202 13.30 3.83 -3.46
CA ALA A 202 14.04 4.70 -4.36
C ALA A 202 13.73 4.46 -5.86
N LEU A 203 12.50 4.03 -6.16
CA LEU A 203 12.06 3.60 -7.48
C LEU A 203 12.42 4.59 -8.60
N CYS A 204 12.83 4.09 -9.77
CA CYS A 204 13.34 4.88 -10.89
C CYS A 204 14.48 5.83 -10.48
N ASN A 205 15.36 5.38 -9.58
CA ASN A 205 16.49 6.15 -9.07
C ASN A 205 16.08 7.54 -8.53
N CYS A 206 14.94 7.61 -7.82
CA CYS A 206 14.30 8.89 -7.52
C CYS A 206 14.99 9.74 -6.47
N ARG A 207 15.98 9.18 -5.75
CA ARG A 207 16.71 9.93 -4.73
C ARG A 207 17.57 11.01 -5.37
N PRO A 208 17.61 12.24 -4.80
CA PRO A 208 18.44 13.31 -5.35
C PRO A 208 19.94 12.98 -5.37
N ASP A 209 20.42 12.14 -4.45
CA ASP A 209 21.81 11.72 -4.37
C ASP A 209 22.18 10.55 -5.32
N GLY A 210 21.20 9.99 -6.04
CA GLY A 210 21.39 8.85 -6.94
C GLY A 210 21.78 7.54 -6.26
N ARG A 211 21.60 7.44 -4.93
CA ARG A 211 21.86 6.24 -4.15
C ARG A 211 20.63 5.33 -4.10
N TRP A 212 20.87 4.08 -3.72
CA TRP A 212 19.88 3.08 -3.36
C TRP A 212 18.95 2.65 -4.49
N CYS A 213 19.40 2.79 -5.73
CA CYS A 213 18.80 2.21 -6.93
C CYS A 213 19.87 2.13 -8.03
N GLY A 214 20.02 3.19 -8.85
CA GLY A 214 20.95 3.26 -9.98
C GLY A 214 20.30 3.10 -11.36
N VAL A 215 19.04 2.71 -11.42
CA VAL A 215 18.29 2.45 -12.66
C VAL A 215 17.18 3.49 -12.86
N ASP A 216 17.34 4.36 -13.84
CA ASP A 216 16.35 5.40 -14.14
C ASP A 216 15.09 4.79 -14.82
N GLN A 217 15.30 3.78 -15.67
CA GLN A 217 14.28 3.04 -16.44
C GLN A 217 13.75 1.79 -15.70
N GLU A 218 13.59 1.89 -14.39
CA GLU A 218 13.25 0.74 -13.54
C GLU A 218 11.86 0.15 -13.87
N LEU A 219 10.88 0.96 -14.30
CA LEU A 219 9.51 0.46 -14.56
C LEU A 219 9.46 -0.50 -15.75
N THR A 220 10.25 -0.23 -16.79
CA THR A 220 10.38 -1.09 -17.97
C THR A 220 10.98 -2.43 -17.58
N VAL A 221 12.06 -2.43 -16.80
CA VAL A 221 12.69 -3.66 -16.33
C VAL A 221 11.71 -4.47 -15.49
N LEU A 222 11.02 -3.83 -14.54
CA LEU A 222 9.99 -4.48 -13.73
C LEU A 222 8.90 -5.10 -14.60
N ARG A 223 8.30 -4.33 -15.52
CA ARG A 223 7.24 -4.82 -16.41
C ARG A 223 7.69 -6.02 -17.23
N GLU A 224 8.85 -5.92 -17.89
CA GLU A 224 9.35 -6.95 -18.79
C GLU A 224 9.77 -8.23 -18.08
N THR A 225 10.07 -8.15 -16.79
CA THR A 225 10.40 -9.31 -15.96
C THR A 225 9.16 -9.94 -15.30
N GLY A 226 7.96 -9.38 -15.51
CA GLY A 226 6.69 -9.95 -15.02
C GLY A 226 6.10 -9.22 -13.81
N CYS A 227 6.56 -8.01 -13.49
CA CYS A 227 5.93 -7.21 -12.45
C CYS A 227 4.50 -6.80 -12.87
N TYR A 228 3.50 -7.23 -12.10
CA TYR A 228 2.10 -6.88 -12.38
C TYR A 228 1.70 -5.51 -11.81
N ALA A 229 2.31 -5.10 -10.69
CA ALA A 229 2.10 -3.79 -10.08
C ALA A 229 3.21 -3.45 -9.07
N ASP A 230 3.47 -2.15 -8.89
CA ASP A 230 4.29 -1.61 -7.81
C ASP A 230 3.43 -1.17 -6.62
N PHE A 231 3.94 -1.45 -5.43
CA PHE A 231 3.34 -1.15 -4.13
C PHE A 231 4.26 -0.32 -3.24
N THR A 232 5.27 0.37 -3.79
CA THR A 232 6.30 1.08 -3.02
C THR A 232 5.75 2.28 -2.23
N LEU A 233 4.70 2.93 -2.72
CA LEU A 233 4.23 4.23 -2.20
C LEU A 233 2.97 4.13 -1.32
N PRO A 234 2.81 4.96 -0.28
CA PRO A 234 3.60 6.16 0.01
C PRO A 234 4.91 5.85 0.74
N SER A 235 5.91 6.71 0.55
CA SER A 235 7.19 6.68 1.26
C SER A 235 7.41 7.91 2.15
N ALA A 236 6.43 8.83 2.21
CA ALA A 236 6.47 9.97 3.12
C ALA A 236 6.77 9.50 4.56
N PRO A 237 7.67 10.18 5.29
CA PRO A 237 8.20 11.52 5.04
C PRO A 237 9.59 11.55 4.36
N THR A 238 9.94 10.56 3.54
CA THR A 238 11.24 10.53 2.85
C THR A 238 11.24 11.37 1.57
N ASP A 239 12.44 11.62 1.03
CA ASP A 239 12.67 12.38 -0.21
C ASP A 239 12.32 11.59 -1.47
N THR A 240 11.96 10.32 -1.33
CA THR A 240 11.50 9.48 -2.43
C THR A 240 10.01 9.63 -2.73
N GLN A 241 9.25 10.28 -1.84
CA GLN A 241 7.80 10.46 -2.01
C GLN A 241 7.48 11.22 -3.30
N THR A 242 6.49 10.73 -4.02
CA THR A 242 5.97 11.35 -5.25
C THR A 242 5.03 12.51 -4.98
N ARG A 243 4.88 13.37 -5.99
CA ARG A 243 3.81 14.37 -6.05
C ARG A 243 2.44 13.73 -6.20
N THR A 244 2.32 12.70 -7.04
CA THR A 244 1.06 11.93 -7.15
C THR A 244 0.83 11.16 -5.86
N ILE A 245 -0.35 11.33 -5.25
CA ILE A 245 -0.73 10.70 -3.98
C ILE A 245 -2.13 10.10 -4.05
N ASN A 246 -2.44 9.16 -3.17
CA ASN A 246 -3.78 8.59 -2.97
C ASN A 246 -4.41 8.11 -4.29
N SER A 247 -3.63 7.34 -5.05
CA SER A 247 -3.82 7.19 -6.48
C SER A 247 -3.47 5.79 -6.99
N ILE A 248 -4.34 5.23 -7.83
CA ILE A 248 -4.07 4.06 -8.69
C ILE A 248 -3.86 4.55 -10.12
N TYR A 249 -2.70 4.32 -10.71
CA TYR A 249 -2.33 4.90 -12.01
C TYR A 249 -1.30 4.06 -12.74
N TYR A 250 -1.10 4.33 -14.02
CA TYR A 250 -0.15 3.66 -14.90
C TYR A 250 0.98 4.61 -15.24
N ALA A 251 2.20 4.26 -14.84
CA ALA A 251 3.40 5.05 -15.09
C ALA A 251 4.32 4.34 -16.09
N SER A 252 5.06 5.11 -16.87
CA SER A 252 6.09 4.61 -17.78
C SER A 252 7.38 5.35 -17.53
N ASP A 253 8.49 4.74 -17.91
CA ASP A 253 9.77 5.46 -17.88
C ASP A 253 9.78 6.65 -18.83
N ILE A 254 10.52 7.68 -18.44
CA ILE A 254 10.79 8.84 -19.29
C ILE A 254 12.28 8.78 -19.66
N PRO A 255 12.65 8.62 -20.94
CA PRO A 255 14.04 8.45 -21.34
C PRO A 255 14.97 9.53 -20.76
N GLY A 256 16.02 9.09 -20.07
CA GLY A 256 17.03 9.95 -19.45
C GLY A 256 16.58 10.71 -18.21
N GLN A 257 15.44 10.34 -17.60
CA GLN A 257 14.94 10.97 -16.38
C GLN A 257 14.75 9.97 -15.25
N ARG A 258 15.10 10.43 -14.04
CA ARG A 258 14.80 9.77 -12.77
C ARG A 258 13.36 10.02 -12.35
N LYS A 259 12.87 9.20 -11.42
CA LYS A 259 11.56 9.37 -10.77
C LYS A 259 10.40 9.43 -11.77
N SER A 260 10.48 8.63 -12.84
CA SER A 260 9.44 8.55 -13.88
C SER A 260 8.05 8.23 -13.32
N HIS A 261 8.00 7.52 -12.18
CA HIS A 261 6.78 7.18 -11.46
C HIS A 261 6.12 8.35 -10.69
N ASP A 262 6.69 9.57 -10.70
CA ASP A 262 6.12 10.76 -10.00
C ASP A 262 4.71 11.12 -10.48
N ALA A 263 4.37 10.74 -11.71
CA ALA A 263 3.08 10.93 -12.35
C ALA A 263 2.75 9.79 -13.31
N GLY A 264 1.49 9.70 -13.73
CA GLY A 264 1.06 8.78 -14.77
C GLY A 264 -0.42 8.90 -15.06
N GLN A 265 -0.92 8.01 -15.93
CA GLN A 265 -2.32 7.98 -16.33
C GLN A 265 -3.18 7.34 -15.24
N ARG A 266 -4.16 8.06 -14.69
CA ARG A 266 -5.08 7.51 -13.67
C ARG A 266 -5.81 6.27 -14.21
N ALA A 267 -5.87 5.20 -13.40
CA ALA A 267 -6.70 4.04 -13.69
C ALA A 267 -8.18 4.47 -13.76
N ARG A 268 -8.88 4.06 -14.81
CA ARG A 268 -10.24 4.53 -15.10
C ARG A 268 -11.08 3.43 -15.71
N VAL A 269 -12.34 3.41 -15.31
CA VAL A 269 -13.37 2.58 -15.91
C VAL A 269 -13.48 2.82 -17.42
N GLY A 270 -13.45 1.72 -18.19
CA GLY A 270 -13.58 1.71 -19.64
C GLY A 270 -12.35 2.20 -20.41
N VAL A 271 -11.24 2.50 -19.71
CA VAL A 271 -10.00 2.93 -20.35
C VAL A 271 -8.96 1.83 -20.22
N VAL A 272 -8.46 1.36 -21.36
CA VAL A 272 -7.34 0.43 -21.42
C VAL A 272 -6.05 1.24 -21.29
N PRO A 273 -5.17 0.94 -20.32
CA PRO A 273 -3.88 1.61 -20.20
C PRO A 273 -2.94 1.19 -21.34
N PRO A 274 -1.95 2.03 -21.70
CA PRO A 274 -0.91 1.62 -22.64
C PRO A 274 -0.12 0.41 -22.12
N SER A 275 0.22 -0.53 -23.00
CA SER A 275 0.92 -1.78 -22.65
C SER A 275 2.29 -1.57 -22.02
N GLU A 276 2.93 -0.43 -22.29
CA GLU A 276 4.27 -0.10 -21.81
C GLU A 276 4.28 0.47 -20.39
N HIS A 277 3.12 0.69 -19.77
CA HIS A 277 3.04 1.29 -18.45
C HIS A 277 2.90 0.22 -17.37
N LEU A 278 3.55 0.44 -16.23
CA LEU A 278 3.39 -0.36 -15.02
C LEU A 278 2.26 0.21 -14.14
N LEU A 279 1.43 -0.68 -13.60
CA LEU A 279 0.41 -0.31 -12.62
C LEU A 279 1.05 0.08 -11.29
N MET A 280 0.68 1.24 -10.78
CA MET A 280 1.11 1.80 -9.50
C MET A 280 -0.09 1.83 -8.56
N ILE A 281 0.00 1.14 -7.42
CA ILE A 281 -1.07 1.11 -6.40
C ILE A 281 -0.56 1.76 -5.12
N GLN A 282 -0.94 3.02 -4.91
CA GLN A 282 -0.53 3.75 -3.72
C GLN A 282 -1.45 3.49 -2.53
N GLY A 283 -0.84 3.50 -1.34
CA GLY A 283 -1.57 3.57 -0.08
C GLY A 283 -2.05 4.98 0.27
N PRO A 284 -2.92 5.10 1.29
CA PRO A 284 -3.35 6.38 1.84
C PRO A 284 -2.20 7.23 2.39
N LEU A 285 -2.20 8.51 2.04
CA LEU A 285 -1.34 9.56 2.58
C LEU A 285 -2.19 10.80 2.93
N GLU A 286 -2.32 11.05 4.23
CA GLU A 286 -3.23 12.05 4.80
C GLU A 286 -2.54 12.86 5.91
N LEU A 287 -3.20 13.93 6.34
CA LEU A 287 -2.85 14.67 7.56
C LEU A 287 -3.78 14.27 8.71
N ASP A 288 -3.23 13.68 9.76
CA ASP A 288 -3.98 13.37 10.97
C ASP A 288 -4.01 14.60 11.90
N TRP A 289 -5.10 15.36 11.80
CA TRP A 289 -5.38 16.51 12.65
C TRP A 289 -5.80 16.15 14.07
N SER A 290 -6.11 14.88 14.36
CA SER A 290 -6.42 14.44 15.72
C SER A 290 -5.16 14.21 16.55
N ARG A 291 -4.03 13.91 15.88
CA ARG A 291 -2.71 13.80 16.50
C ARG A 291 -1.85 14.98 16.06
N ARG A 292 -1.74 16.00 16.91
CA ARG A 292 -0.95 17.21 16.60
C ARG A 292 0.33 17.28 17.42
N LYS A 293 1.46 17.54 16.76
CA LYS A 293 2.70 17.93 17.43
C LYS A 293 2.53 19.34 18.00
N LEU A 294 2.78 19.50 19.31
CA LEU A 294 2.58 20.74 20.05
C LEU A 294 1.16 21.33 19.92
N GLY A 295 0.15 20.50 19.63
CA GLY A 295 -1.24 20.96 19.45
C GLY A 295 -1.55 21.67 18.13
N LEU A 296 -0.55 21.92 17.27
CA LEU A 296 -0.72 22.76 16.07
C LEU A 296 -0.45 22.02 14.75
N ILE A 297 0.60 21.20 14.69
CA ILE A 297 1.06 20.61 13.43
C ILE A 297 0.50 19.19 13.32
N PRO A 298 -0.32 18.87 12.31
CA PRO A 298 -0.85 17.52 12.14
C PRO A 298 0.29 16.51 11.91
N ARG A 299 0.08 15.27 12.36
CA ARG A 299 0.98 14.16 11.99
C ARG A 299 0.67 13.72 10.56
N ILE A 300 1.68 13.15 9.92
CA ILE A 300 1.50 12.46 8.64
C ILE A 300 0.90 11.09 8.95
N GLU A 301 -0.19 10.75 8.29
CA GLU A 301 -0.74 9.41 8.20
C GLU A 301 -0.32 8.85 6.83
N ASN A 302 0.56 7.85 6.81
CA ASN A 302 1.16 7.30 5.58
C ASN A 302 0.83 5.81 5.40
N ALA A 303 -0.19 5.27 6.08
CA ALA A 303 -0.57 3.86 5.99
C ALA A 303 0.47 2.84 6.49
N ASP A 304 1.51 3.30 7.21
CA ASP A 304 2.47 2.42 7.90
C ASP A 304 1.86 1.86 9.20
N ILE A 305 1.95 0.56 9.43
CA ILE A 305 1.58 -0.07 10.69
C ILE A 305 2.85 -0.47 11.45
N HIS A 306 3.04 0.10 12.64
CA HIS A 306 4.20 -0.21 13.46
C HIS A 306 3.94 0.14 14.94
N ALA A 307 4.87 -0.15 15.86
CA ALA A 307 4.64 0.02 17.30
C ALA A 307 4.16 1.42 17.75
N GLY A 308 4.55 2.49 17.06
CA GLY A 308 4.10 3.86 17.36
C GLY A 308 2.80 4.28 16.66
N PHE A 309 2.37 3.49 15.68
CA PHE A 309 1.24 3.73 14.79
C PHE A 309 0.53 2.39 14.55
N ALA A 310 -0.08 1.86 15.60
CA ALA A 310 -0.95 0.68 15.51
C ALA A 310 -2.17 0.95 14.59
N PRO A 311 -2.79 -0.09 14.01
CA PRO A 311 -4.03 0.11 13.27
C PRO A 311 -5.17 0.41 14.25
N THR A 312 -6.07 1.31 13.87
CA THR A 312 -7.25 1.66 14.67
C THR A 312 -8.39 2.06 13.76
N TRP A 313 -9.63 1.99 14.23
CA TRP A 313 -10.78 2.50 13.47
C TRP A 313 -10.62 3.98 13.08
N ARG A 314 -10.02 4.80 13.94
CA ARG A 314 -9.73 6.21 13.63
C ARG A 314 -8.80 6.37 12.42
N ARG A 315 -7.76 5.54 12.32
CA ARG A 315 -6.87 5.53 11.15
C ARG A 315 -7.58 5.02 9.91
N MET A 316 -8.42 3.98 10.05
CA MET A 316 -9.29 3.51 8.97
C MET A 316 -10.16 4.61 8.38
N GLN A 317 -10.73 5.50 9.20
CA GLN A 317 -11.49 6.65 8.70
C GLN A 317 -10.62 7.61 7.85
N LEU A 318 -9.35 7.82 8.22
CA LEU A 318 -8.41 8.60 7.39
C LEU A 318 -8.07 7.86 6.10
N TRP A 319 -7.89 6.54 6.16
CA TRP A 319 -7.64 5.72 4.97
C TRP A 319 -8.81 5.76 3.99
N LEU A 320 -10.06 5.68 4.48
CA LEU A 320 -11.26 5.86 3.66
C LEU A 320 -11.37 7.30 3.10
N GLN A 321 -11.00 8.31 3.89
CA GLN A 321 -11.01 9.70 3.48
C GLN A 321 -10.05 9.97 2.29
N SER A 322 -8.94 9.22 2.20
CA SER A 322 -8.00 9.36 1.08
C SER A 322 -8.63 9.09 -0.28
N GLY A 323 -9.72 8.30 -0.32
CA GLY A 323 -10.53 8.07 -1.51
C GLY A 323 -9.77 7.42 -2.67
N VAL A 324 -8.79 6.56 -2.36
CA VAL A 324 -8.02 5.81 -3.38
C VAL A 324 -8.98 4.87 -4.12
N GLN A 325 -9.13 5.08 -5.42
CA GLN A 325 -10.11 4.40 -6.26
C GLN A 325 -9.66 4.35 -7.73
N VAL A 326 -10.33 3.49 -8.49
CA VAL A 326 -10.37 3.56 -9.96
C VAL A 326 -11.39 4.62 -10.36
N LEU A 327 -10.99 5.60 -11.18
CA LEU A 327 -11.87 6.69 -11.56
C LEU A 327 -13.10 6.17 -12.32
N GLY A 328 -14.29 6.59 -11.90
CA GLY A 328 -15.56 6.09 -12.43
C GLY A 328 -16.14 4.87 -11.69
N GLN A 329 -15.46 4.35 -10.66
CA GLN A 329 -15.98 3.33 -9.73
C GLN A 329 -15.93 3.82 -8.26
N PRO A 330 -16.76 4.82 -7.89
CA PRO A 330 -16.61 5.56 -6.64
C PRO A 330 -17.07 4.83 -5.38
N ASN A 331 -17.71 3.68 -5.54
CA ASN A 331 -18.09 2.79 -4.46
C ASN A 331 -17.01 1.73 -4.13
N TRP A 332 -15.89 1.68 -4.85
CA TRP A 332 -14.77 0.77 -4.57
C TRP A 332 -13.57 1.56 -4.07
N LEU A 333 -13.16 1.30 -2.82
CA LEU A 333 -11.99 1.92 -2.20
C LEU A 333 -10.87 0.89 -2.01
N PHE A 334 -9.64 1.33 -2.26
CA PHE A 334 -8.45 0.50 -2.14
C PHE A 334 -7.58 1.03 -1.00
N VAL A 335 -7.50 0.26 0.09
CA VAL A 335 -6.71 0.61 1.27
C VAL A 335 -5.48 -0.29 1.29
N LYS A 336 -4.40 0.20 0.69
CA LYS A 336 -3.09 -0.45 0.70
C LYS A 336 -2.27 0.05 1.87
N LEU A 337 -2.08 -0.80 2.88
CA LEU A 337 -1.24 -0.53 4.04
C LEU A 337 0.15 -1.13 3.84
N HIS A 338 1.13 -0.64 4.59
CA HIS A 338 2.46 -1.23 4.59
C HIS A 338 3.01 -1.35 6.00
N THR A 339 4.05 -2.15 6.15
CA THR A 339 4.75 -2.36 7.42
C THR A 339 6.14 -2.93 7.17
N HIS A 340 6.90 -3.07 8.25
CA HIS A 340 8.04 -3.99 8.35
C HIS A 340 7.72 -4.99 9.46
N GLY A 341 7.07 -6.09 9.11
CA GLY A 341 6.39 -6.95 10.07
C GLY A 341 7.28 -7.86 10.90
N SER A 342 8.56 -7.95 10.53
CA SER A 342 9.59 -8.69 11.27
C SER A 342 10.41 -7.84 12.24
N LYS A 343 10.27 -6.50 12.21
CA LYS A 343 11.03 -5.61 13.11
C LYS A 343 10.57 -5.76 14.56
N ASP A 344 11.50 -5.63 15.49
CA ASP A 344 11.21 -5.69 16.93
C ASP A 344 10.17 -4.61 17.32
N GLY A 345 9.20 -5.00 18.14
CA GLY A 345 8.03 -4.18 18.48
C GLY A 345 6.94 -4.10 17.40
N ASN A 346 7.30 -4.13 16.11
CA ASN A 346 6.33 -4.19 15.02
C ASN A 346 5.64 -5.55 14.98
N ILE A 347 6.41 -6.63 15.07
CA ILE A 347 5.87 -7.99 15.13
C ILE A 347 4.90 -8.14 16.31
N ASP A 348 5.18 -7.52 17.47
CA ASP A 348 4.28 -7.55 18.64
C ASP A 348 3.00 -6.74 18.44
N THR A 349 3.07 -5.68 17.62
CA THR A 349 1.90 -4.87 17.28
C THR A 349 1.01 -5.60 16.28
N LEU A 350 1.61 -6.22 15.27
CA LEU A 350 0.91 -6.94 14.20
C LEU A 350 0.34 -8.28 14.68
N LEU A 351 1.09 -9.04 15.48
CA LEU A 351 0.69 -10.32 16.07
C LEU A 351 0.21 -10.15 17.52
N GLY A 352 -0.51 -9.06 17.80
CA GLY A 352 -0.92 -8.74 19.15
C GLY A 352 -2.24 -7.99 19.25
N GLU A 353 -2.57 -7.65 20.50
CA GLU A 353 -3.83 -7.01 20.90
C GLU A 353 -4.21 -5.76 20.07
N PRO A 354 -3.29 -4.86 19.66
CA PRO A 354 -3.68 -3.69 18.87
C PRO A 354 -4.33 -4.07 17.53
N THR A 355 -3.76 -5.06 16.82
CA THR A 355 -4.28 -5.51 15.51
C THR A 355 -5.53 -6.36 15.70
N ILE A 356 -5.60 -7.15 16.76
CA ILE A 356 -6.83 -7.89 17.12
C ILE A 356 -8.01 -6.93 17.32
N ARG A 357 -7.83 -5.87 18.12
CA ARG A 357 -8.87 -4.86 18.36
C ARG A 357 -9.29 -4.14 17.09
N PHE A 358 -8.34 -3.87 16.19
CA PHE A 358 -8.64 -3.27 14.91
C PHE A 358 -9.60 -4.15 14.08
N HIS A 359 -9.36 -5.46 14.02
CA HIS A 359 -10.26 -6.38 13.32
C HIS A 359 -11.61 -6.55 14.03
N GLU A 360 -11.67 -6.51 15.36
CA GLU A 360 -12.93 -6.47 16.12
C GLU A 360 -13.74 -5.20 15.80
N ASP A 361 -13.10 -4.04 15.77
CA ASP A 361 -13.73 -2.78 15.39
C ASP A 361 -14.24 -2.80 13.94
N LEU A 362 -13.45 -3.31 12.99
CA LEU A 362 -13.89 -3.46 11.60
C LEU A 362 -15.13 -4.35 11.48
N ALA A 363 -15.11 -5.52 12.13
CA ALA A 363 -16.22 -6.46 12.11
C ALA A 363 -17.49 -5.86 12.73
N ARG A 364 -17.33 -5.16 13.86
CA ARG A 364 -18.43 -4.46 14.54
C ARG A 364 -19.06 -3.38 13.64
N VAL A 365 -18.23 -2.52 13.04
CA VAL A 365 -18.73 -1.45 12.15
C VAL A 365 -19.44 -2.03 10.93
N ALA A 366 -18.90 -3.07 10.30
CA ALA A 366 -19.56 -3.69 9.14
C ALA A 366 -20.89 -4.37 9.52
N ALA A 367 -21.00 -4.93 10.73
CA ALA A 367 -22.26 -5.48 11.24
C ALA A 367 -23.30 -4.39 11.52
N GLU A 368 -22.87 -3.23 12.03
CA GLU A 368 -23.72 -2.06 12.26
C GLU A 368 -24.17 -1.38 10.95
N HIS A 369 -23.34 -1.47 9.90
CA HIS A 369 -23.53 -0.78 8.62
C HIS A 369 -23.44 -1.75 7.42
N PRO A 370 -24.53 -2.43 7.04
CA PRO A 370 -24.50 -3.46 5.99
C PRO A 370 -24.07 -2.99 4.58
N ASN A 371 -24.19 -1.69 4.30
CA ASN A 371 -23.73 -1.08 3.05
C ASN A 371 -22.22 -0.78 3.06
N PHE A 372 -21.54 -0.92 4.19
CA PHE A 372 -20.10 -0.86 4.29
C PHE A 372 -19.54 -2.29 4.29
N ARG A 373 -18.97 -2.70 3.17
CA ARG A 373 -18.33 -4.01 2.99
C ARG A 373 -16.83 -3.84 2.97
N PHE A 374 -16.11 -4.72 3.66
CA PHE A 374 -14.65 -4.76 3.59
C PHE A 374 -14.18 -6.17 3.23
N HIS A 375 -13.11 -6.24 2.47
CA HIS A 375 -12.56 -7.48 1.94
C HIS A 375 -11.08 -7.52 2.26
N TYR A 376 -10.64 -8.57 2.93
CA TYR A 376 -9.21 -8.84 3.09
C TYR A 376 -8.69 -9.42 1.78
N VAL A 377 -7.65 -8.78 1.22
CA VAL A 377 -7.09 -9.14 -0.07
C VAL A 377 -5.57 -9.12 -0.01
N THR A 378 -4.96 -9.96 -0.83
CA THR A 378 -3.52 -9.92 -1.13
C THR A 378 -3.20 -8.78 -2.10
N ALA A 379 -1.92 -8.44 -2.26
CA ALA A 379 -1.47 -7.45 -3.25
C ALA A 379 -1.87 -7.85 -4.69
N TRP A 380 -1.75 -9.13 -5.03
CA TRP A 380 -2.21 -9.67 -6.30
C TRP A 380 -3.70 -9.45 -6.51
N GLU A 381 -4.52 -9.89 -5.55
CA GLU A 381 -5.98 -9.71 -5.64
C GLU A 381 -6.36 -8.24 -5.72
N MET A 382 -5.64 -7.35 -5.03
CA MET A 382 -5.84 -5.91 -5.14
C MET A 382 -5.61 -5.40 -6.58
N ALA A 383 -4.53 -5.83 -7.24
CA ALA A 383 -4.28 -5.48 -8.65
C ALA A 383 -5.37 -6.08 -9.58
N GLN A 384 -5.78 -7.31 -9.34
CA GLN A 384 -6.86 -7.94 -10.12
C GLN A 384 -8.20 -7.22 -9.93
N LEU A 385 -8.49 -6.70 -8.74
CA LEU A 385 -9.66 -5.88 -8.44
C LEU A 385 -9.60 -4.51 -9.11
N VAL A 386 -8.42 -3.90 -9.25
CA VAL A 386 -8.25 -2.70 -10.08
C VAL A 386 -8.68 -3.00 -11.51
N HIS A 387 -8.16 -4.08 -12.09
CA HIS A 387 -8.51 -4.49 -13.44
C HIS A 387 -9.99 -4.87 -13.60
N ALA A 388 -10.59 -5.48 -12.57
CA ALA A 388 -12.03 -5.75 -12.55
C ALA A 388 -12.84 -4.45 -12.53
N ALA A 389 -12.47 -3.48 -11.69
CA ALA A 389 -13.11 -2.17 -11.64
C ALA A 389 -13.03 -1.44 -12.98
N GLU A 390 -11.87 -1.44 -13.63
CA GLU A 390 -11.68 -0.86 -14.97
C GLU A 390 -12.65 -1.42 -16.00
N ARG A 391 -13.01 -2.71 -15.88
CA ARG A 391 -13.95 -3.39 -16.76
C ARG A 391 -15.41 -3.35 -16.28
N LYS A 392 -15.71 -2.68 -15.16
CA LYS A 392 -17.00 -2.78 -14.44
C LYS A 392 -17.42 -4.22 -14.15
N ALA A 393 -16.46 -5.09 -13.85
CA ALA A 393 -16.75 -6.45 -13.41
C ALA A 393 -17.11 -6.47 -11.92
N ASP A 394 -17.81 -7.52 -11.48
CA ASP A 394 -18.10 -7.75 -10.07
C ASP A 394 -16.84 -8.19 -9.31
N TRP A 395 -16.63 -7.71 -8.09
CA TRP A 395 -15.49 -8.11 -7.25
C TRP A 395 -15.51 -9.61 -6.96
N GLN A 396 -16.70 -10.23 -6.95
CA GLN A 396 -16.86 -11.67 -6.76
C GLN A 396 -16.11 -12.48 -7.84
N SER A 397 -15.96 -11.93 -9.05
CA SER A 397 -15.18 -12.59 -10.10
C SER A 397 -13.69 -12.74 -9.76
N VAL A 398 -13.18 -11.95 -8.82
CA VAL A 398 -11.79 -12.01 -8.34
C VAL A 398 -11.68 -12.76 -7.02
N LEU A 399 -12.55 -12.45 -6.04
CA LEU A 399 -12.41 -12.97 -4.67
C LEU A 399 -13.19 -14.25 -4.40
N CYS A 400 -14.19 -14.54 -5.22
CA CYS A 400 -14.98 -15.77 -5.19
C CYS A 400 -15.01 -16.37 -6.59
N PRO A 401 -13.84 -16.63 -7.23
CA PRO A 401 -13.84 -17.20 -8.56
C PRO A 401 -14.60 -18.52 -8.46
N ALA A 402 -15.64 -18.67 -9.29
CA ALA A 402 -16.43 -19.88 -9.32
C ALA A 402 -15.45 -21.05 -9.38
N GLU A 403 -15.52 -21.94 -8.38
CA GLU A 403 -14.63 -23.10 -8.28
C GLU A 403 -14.48 -23.66 -9.69
N SER A 404 -13.23 -23.75 -10.17
CA SER A 404 -12.91 -24.71 -11.19
C SER A 404 -13.56 -26.01 -10.76
N ARG A 405 -14.65 -26.40 -11.45
CA ARG A 405 -15.27 -27.71 -11.37
C ARG A 405 -14.21 -28.71 -11.82
N TRP A 406 -13.24 -28.98 -10.96
CA TRP A 406 -12.39 -30.13 -11.09
C TRP A 406 -13.15 -31.26 -10.40
N PRO A 407 -13.57 -32.30 -11.14
CA PRO A 407 -14.20 -33.43 -10.50
C PRO A 407 -13.21 -33.98 -9.48
N MET A 408 -13.65 -34.04 -8.22
CA MET A 408 -13.03 -34.85 -7.19
C MET A 408 -12.72 -36.21 -7.82
N ALA A 409 -11.44 -36.53 -7.92
CA ALA A 409 -11.01 -37.83 -8.40
C ALA A 409 -11.63 -38.86 -7.46
N GLU A 410 -12.62 -39.59 -7.96
CA GLU A 410 -13.13 -40.78 -7.30
C GLU A 410 -11.96 -41.74 -7.12
N SER A 411 -11.67 -42.06 -5.86
CA SER A 411 -10.78 -43.13 -5.46
C SER A 411 -11.16 -44.43 -6.17
N ARG A 412 -10.23 -45.00 -6.92
CA ARG A 412 -10.24 -46.42 -7.27
C ARG A 412 -9.20 -47.16 -6.45
#